data_AF-A0A9D8D1W4-F1
#
_entry.id   AF-A0A9D8D1W4-F1
#
_cell.length_a   1.000
_cell.length_b   1.000
_cell.length_c   1.000
_cell.angle_alpha   90.00
_cell.angle_beta   90.00
_cell.angle_gamma   90.00
#
_symmetry.space_group_name_H-M   'P 1'
#
loop_
_entity.id
_entity.type
_entity.pdbx_description
1 polymer ?
#
loop_
_entity_poly.entity_id
_entity_poly.type
_entity_poly.pdbx_seq_one_letter_code
_entity_poly.pdbx_strand_id
1 'polypeptide(L)'
;MLRFKSILAVSEGGPDAAMSFKLAVRLAGSFDGTVDALHLPVGPAGGMVGGLAMSGEAMPLVMDLDEERLTARAKESERAYNEIVKPVKGATYTAAQTATLDTLVAMGRCSDIVVLGRPGADPENVAPATVARSTSAPAPS
;
A
#
# COMPACT_ATOMS: atom_id res chain seq x y z
N MET A 1 13.55 -23.20 15.98
CA MET A 1 13.52 -21.73 15.84
C MET A 1 12.47 -21.41 14.80
N LEU A 2 11.41 -20.67 15.15
CA LEU A 2 10.43 -20.19 14.16
C LEU A 2 11.19 -19.33 13.13
N ARG A 3 11.08 -19.64 11.85
CA ARG A 3 11.65 -18.83 10.75
C ARG A 3 10.48 -18.25 9.97
N PHE A 4 10.29 -16.95 10.06
CA PHE A 4 9.42 -16.22 9.14
C PHE A 4 10.07 -16.25 7.75
N LYS A 5 9.34 -16.67 6.72
CA LYS A 5 9.87 -16.83 5.37
C LYS A 5 9.05 -16.13 4.30
N SER A 6 7.74 -15.95 4.49
CA SER A 6 6.89 -15.19 3.56
C SER A 6 6.51 -13.85 4.18
N ILE A 7 6.88 -12.76 3.50
CA ILE A 7 6.59 -11.40 3.91
C ILE A 7 5.69 -10.76 2.86
N LEU A 8 4.48 -10.35 3.24
CA LEU A 8 3.59 -9.56 2.39
C LEU A 8 3.85 -8.07 2.63
N ALA A 9 4.22 -7.35 1.59
CA ALA A 9 4.42 -5.91 1.64
C ALA A 9 3.31 -5.19 0.86
N VAL A 10 2.57 -4.30 1.52
CA VAL A 10 1.40 -3.63 0.91
C VAL A 10 1.71 -2.17 0.63
N SER A 11 1.26 -1.70 -0.53
CA SER A 11 1.42 -0.32 -0.99
C SER A 11 0.15 0.19 -1.68
N GLU A 12 -0.29 1.39 -1.32
CA GLU A 12 -1.38 2.10 -2.01
C GLU A 12 -0.85 3.08 -3.09
N GLY A 13 0.45 3.06 -3.36
CA GLY A 13 1.07 3.92 -4.37
C GLY A 13 1.25 5.38 -3.96
N GLY A 14 1.13 5.65 -2.66
CA GLY A 14 1.39 6.95 -2.06
C GLY A 14 2.87 7.31 -1.95
N PRO A 15 3.19 8.51 -1.43
CA PRO A 15 4.57 8.93 -1.16
C PRO A 15 5.32 7.97 -0.22
N ASP A 16 4.58 7.23 0.61
CA ASP A 16 5.13 6.27 1.56
C ASP A 16 5.20 4.82 1.03
N ALA A 17 4.78 4.56 -0.22
CA ALA A 17 4.79 3.24 -0.88
C ALA A 17 6.16 2.52 -0.75
N ALA A 18 7.23 3.28 -0.99
CA ALA A 18 8.59 2.77 -0.91
C ALA A 18 8.99 2.34 0.51
N MET A 19 8.38 2.88 1.57
CA MET A 19 8.76 2.59 2.95
C MET A 19 8.35 1.19 3.38
N SER A 20 7.12 0.76 3.06
CA SER A 20 6.65 -0.62 3.30
C SER A 20 7.56 -1.63 2.61
N PHE A 21 7.93 -1.37 1.36
CA PHE A 21 8.81 -2.23 0.57
C PHE A 21 10.23 -2.28 1.14
N LYS A 22 10.82 -1.14 1.50
CA LYS A 22 12.15 -1.09 2.14
C LYS A 22 12.20 -1.88 3.44
N LEU A 23 11.16 -1.78 4.26
CA LEU A 23 11.07 -2.53 5.51
C LEU A 23 10.94 -4.04 5.24
N ALA A 24 10.09 -4.43 4.30
CA ALA A 24 9.92 -5.83 3.92
C ALA A 24 11.23 -6.46 3.40
N VAL A 25 11.99 -5.75 2.57
CA VAL A 25 13.29 -6.23 2.07
C VAL A 25 14.31 -6.40 3.21
N ARG A 26 14.34 -5.49 4.19
CA ARG A 26 15.20 -5.63 5.38
C ARG A 26 14.84 -6.84 6.22
N LEU A 27 13.54 -7.11 6.39
CA LEU A 27 13.05 -8.30 7.08
C LEU A 27 13.44 -9.57 6.31
N ALA A 28 13.23 -9.59 5.00
CA ALA A 28 13.59 -10.72 4.14
C ALA A 28 15.09 -11.04 4.23
N GLY A 29 15.96 -10.02 4.19
CA GLY A 29 17.41 -10.20 4.37
C GLY A 29 17.80 -10.73 5.76
N SER A 30 17.02 -10.41 6.80
CA SER A 30 17.27 -10.88 8.18
C SER A 30 16.86 -12.33 8.40
N PHE A 31 15.84 -12.80 7.67
CA PHE A 31 15.26 -14.14 7.85
C PHE A 31 15.56 -15.12 6.71
N ASP A 32 16.28 -14.69 5.66
CA ASP A 32 16.42 -15.44 4.41
C ASP A 32 15.04 -15.78 3.81
N GLY A 33 14.16 -14.77 3.78
CA GLY A 33 12.77 -14.86 3.33
C GLY A 33 12.53 -14.30 1.93
N THR A 34 11.31 -14.46 1.44
CA THR A 34 10.79 -13.89 0.19
C THR A 34 9.85 -12.72 0.48
N VAL A 35 9.64 -11.87 -0.52
CA VAL A 35 8.70 -10.74 -0.43
C VAL A 35 7.64 -10.87 -1.52
N ASP A 36 6.38 -10.95 -1.11
CA ASP A 36 5.24 -10.79 -1.99
C ASP A 36 4.76 -9.34 -1.88
N ALA A 37 4.94 -8.55 -2.93
CA ALA A 37 4.51 -7.16 -2.96
C ALA A 37 3.09 -7.05 -3.54
N LEU A 38 2.20 -6.36 -2.83
CA LEU A 38 0.81 -6.11 -3.22
C LEU A 38 0.58 -4.61 -3.38
N HIS A 39 0.21 -4.20 -4.60
CA HIS A 39 -0.43 -2.90 -4.77
C HIS A 39 -1.92 -3.05 -4.46
N LEU A 40 -2.40 -2.33 -3.45
CA LEU A 40 -3.81 -2.28 -3.10
C LEU A 40 -4.36 -0.89 -3.47
N PRO A 41 -5.12 -0.75 -4.57
CA PRO A 41 -5.76 0.51 -4.90
C PRO A 41 -6.84 0.80 -3.84
N VAL A 42 -6.70 1.90 -3.10
CA VAL A 42 -7.82 2.38 -2.30
C VAL A 42 -8.77 3.17 -3.21
N GLY A 43 -9.99 2.65 -3.36
CA GLY A 43 -11.06 3.42 -3.98
C GLY A 43 -11.53 4.54 -3.05
N PRO A 44 -12.46 5.41 -3.51
CA PRO A 44 -13.09 6.43 -2.69
C PRO A 44 -13.60 5.90 -1.34
N ALA A 45 -13.86 4.60 -1.20
CA ALA A 45 -14.22 3.92 0.04
C ALA A 45 -13.21 3.99 1.19
N GLY A 46 -11.91 4.24 0.92
CA GLY A 46 -10.95 4.61 1.97
C GLY A 46 -11.19 6.03 2.51
N GLY A 47 -11.88 6.87 1.74
CA GLY A 47 -12.38 8.21 2.10
C GLY A 47 -13.89 8.29 2.39
N MET A 48 -14.71 7.30 1.98
CA MET A 48 -16.17 7.27 2.20
C MET A 48 -16.55 6.79 3.61
N VAL A 49 -15.65 6.92 4.59
CA VAL A 49 -16.08 7.12 5.97
C VAL A 49 -16.57 8.58 6.17
N GLY A 50 -16.27 9.51 5.24
CA GLY A 50 -16.79 10.88 5.21
C GLY A 50 -17.76 11.10 4.04
N GLY A 51 -19.06 10.87 4.28
CA GLY A 51 -20.10 11.01 3.27
C GLY A 51 -20.25 12.43 2.70
N LEU A 52 -19.87 12.60 1.43
CA LEU A 52 -20.31 13.73 0.62
C LEU A 52 -20.84 13.22 -0.72
N ALA A 53 -22.16 13.16 -0.82
CA ALA A 53 -22.88 13.01 -2.08
C ALA A 53 -22.69 14.32 -2.88
N MET A 54 -21.99 14.25 -4.00
CA MET A 54 -21.80 15.39 -4.91
C MET A 54 -22.67 15.23 -6.17
N SER A 55 -23.23 16.33 -6.64
CA SER A 55 -24.28 16.44 -7.67
C SER A 55 -23.87 15.95 -9.07
N GLY A 56 -24.83 15.40 -9.82
CA GLY A 56 -24.64 14.64 -11.07
C GLY A 56 -24.01 15.35 -12.27
N GLU A 57 -23.86 16.69 -12.28
CA GLU A 57 -23.24 17.41 -13.40
C GLU A 57 -21.70 17.41 -13.35
N ALA A 58 -21.08 17.21 -12.18
CA ALA A 58 -19.62 17.15 -12.04
C ALA A 58 -19.05 15.71 -12.22
N MET A 59 -19.93 14.72 -12.38
CA MET A 59 -19.59 13.30 -12.33
C MET A 59 -18.57 12.85 -13.39
N PRO A 60 -18.66 13.27 -14.69
CA PRO A 60 -17.73 12.78 -15.71
C PRO A 60 -16.29 13.26 -15.50
N LEU A 61 -16.10 14.55 -15.18
CA LEU A 61 -14.77 15.13 -14.97
C LEU A 61 -14.08 14.56 -13.72
N VAL A 62 -14.86 14.26 -12.68
CA VAL A 62 -14.35 13.65 -11.44
C VAL A 62 -13.88 12.22 -11.69
N MET A 63 -14.56 11.45 -12.54
CA MET A 63 -14.16 10.09 -12.90
C MET A 63 -12.81 10.06 -13.63
N ASP A 64 -12.60 10.94 -14.62
CA ASP A 64 -11.33 11.00 -15.37
C ASP A 64 -10.14 11.34 -14.46
N LEU A 65 -10.32 12.29 -13.54
CA LEU A 65 -9.30 12.67 -12.54
C LEU A 65 -8.99 11.53 -11.56
N ASP A 66 -9.99 10.73 -11.19
CA ASP A 66 -9.81 9.55 -10.35
C ASP A 66 -9.05 8.43 -11.07
N GLU A 67 -9.29 8.22 -12.37
CA GLU A 67 -8.56 7.22 -13.17
C GLU A 67 -7.08 7.59 -13.35
N GLU A 68 -6.78 8.87 -13.65
CA GLU A 68 -5.40 9.35 -13.76
C GLU A 68 -4.65 9.20 -12.43
N ARG A 69 -5.30 9.54 -11.31
CA ARG A 69 -4.77 9.40 -9.95
C ARG A 69 -4.47 7.95 -9.60
N LEU A 70 -5.42 7.04 -9.83
CA LEU A 70 -5.25 5.60 -9.58
C LEU A 70 -4.13 5.02 -10.44
N THR A 71 -4.05 5.43 -11.71
CA THR A 71 -2.98 5.02 -12.62
C THR A 71 -1.60 5.50 -12.13
N ALA A 72 -1.50 6.74 -11.66
CA ALA A 72 -0.25 7.28 -11.12
C ALA A 72 0.22 6.50 -9.87
N ARG A 73 -0.70 6.17 -8.95
CA ARG A 73 -0.41 5.37 -7.76
C ARG A 73 0.03 3.93 -8.08
N ALA A 74 -0.62 3.30 -9.06
CA ALA A 74 -0.22 1.97 -9.52
C ALA A 74 1.21 2.00 -10.11
N LYS A 75 1.52 3.01 -10.94
CA LYS A 75 2.86 3.22 -11.49
C LYS A 75 3.91 3.48 -10.41
N GLU A 76 3.56 4.24 -9.37
CA GLU A 76 4.44 4.49 -8.23
C GLU A 76 4.78 3.20 -7.48
N SER A 77 3.77 2.38 -7.18
CA SER A 77 3.98 1.06 -6.56
C SER A 77 4.83 0.14 -7.44
N GLU A 78 4.58 0.13 -8.74
CA GLU A 78 5.35 -0.68 -9.69
C GLU A 78 6.81 -0.21 -9.80
N ARG A 79 7.05 1.11 -9.83
CA ARG A 79 8.40 1.66 -9.77
C ARG A 79 9.11 1.20 -8.50
N ALA A 80 8.48 1.41 -7.34
CA ALA A 80 9.05 1.04 -6.05
C ALA A 80 9.33 -0.47 -5.96
N TYR A 81 8.44 -1.31 -6.49
CA TYR A 81 8.68 -2.76 -6.58
C TYR A 81 9.93 -3.08 -7.40
N ASN A 82 10.04 -2.53 -8.62
CA ASN A 82 11.15 -2.80 -9.53
C ASN A 82 12.50 -2.35 -8.96
N GLU A 83 12.54 -1.23 -8.24
CA GLU A 83 13.77 -0.67 -7.66
C GLU A 83 14.17 -1.36 -6.36
N ILE A 84 13.20 -1.71 -5.51
CA ILE A 84 13.47 -2.09 -4.11
C ILE A 84 13.30 -3.59 -3.89
N VAL A 85 12.21 -4.18 -4.37
CA VAL A 85 11.77 -5.52 -3.99
C VAL A 85 12.24 -6.58 -4.97
N LYS A 86 12.15 -6.31 -6.28
CA LYS A 86 12.52 -7.23 -7.36
C LYS A 86 13.91 -7.87 -7.23
N PRO A 87 14.95 -7.21 -6.65
CA PRO A 87 16.23 -7.85 -6.40
C PRO A 87 16.21 -8.99 -5.36
N VAL A 88 15.17 -9.09 -4.53
CA VAL A 88 15.02 -10.17 -3.55
C VAL A 88 14.69 -11.48 -4.28
N LYS A 89 15.42 -12.55 -3.96
CA LYS A 89 15.21 -13.87 -4.57
C LYS A 89 13.79 -14.36 -4.28
N GLY A 90 13.06 -14.72 -5.34
CA GLY A 90 11.70 -15.23 -5.23
C GLY A 90 10.65 -14.15 -4.93
N ALA A 91 10.99 -12.87 -5.10
CA ALA A 91 10.01 -11.80 -4.97
C ALA A 91 8.90 -11.89 -6.03
N THR A 92 7.68 -11.55 -5.63
CA THR A 92 6.52 -11.46 -6.52
C THR A 92 5.87 -10.08 -6.42
N TYR A 93 5.10 -9.72 -7.45
CA TYR A 93 4.31 -8.48 -7.47
C TYR A 93 2.90 -8.74 -7.98
N THR A 94 1.93 -8.32 -7.19
CA THR A 94 0.51 -8.35 -7.53
C THR A 94 0.00 -6.92 -7.67
N ALA A 95 -0.11 -6.46 -8.92
CA ALA A 95 -0.80 -5.23 -9.28
C ALA A 95 -2.07 -5.58 -10.06
N ALA A 96 -3.04 -6.20 -9.39
CA ALA A 96 -4.34 -6.35 -10.01
C ALA A 96 -5.03 -4.98 -9.99
N GLN A 97 -5.50 -4.53 -11.15
CA GLN A 97 -6.42 -3.38 -11.28
C GLN A 97 -7.67 -3.53 -10.39
N THR A 98 -7.86 -4.71 -9.79
CA THR A 98 -8.95 -5.14 -8.92
C THR A 98 -8.48 -5.76 -7.59
N ALA A 99 -7.22 -5.56 -7.16
CA ALA A 99 -6.80 -6.08 -5.85
C ALA A 99 -7.74 -5.51 -4.76
N THR A 100 -8.45 -6.40 -4.07
CA THR A 100 -9.45 -6.03 -3.06
C THR A 100 -8.91 -6.27 -1.65
N LEU A 101 -9.65 -5.80 -0.65
CA LEU A 101 -9.39 -6.17 0.74
C LEU A 101 -9.37 -7.70 0.94
N ASP A 102 -10.19 -8.46 0.18
CA ASP A 102 -10.17 -9.92 0.22
C ASP A 102 -8.86 -10.51 -0.33
N THR A 103 -8.27 -9.87 -1.35
CA THR A 103 -6.93 -10.25 -1.84
C THR A 103 -5.88 -10.05 -0.74
N LEU A 104 -5.93 -8.91 -0.05
CA LEU A 104 -5.05 -8.64 1.10
C LEU A 104 -5.26 -9.68 2.21
N VAL A 105 -6.50 -9.99 2.58
CA VAL A 105 -6.82 -11.00 3.60
C VAL A 105 -6.33 -12.38 3.19
N ALA A 106 -6.56 -12.79 1.95
CA ALA A 106 -6.14 -14.10 1.44
C ALA A 106 -4.61 -14.22 1.42
N MET A 107 -3.89 -13.23 0.88
CA MET A 107 -2.43 -13.23 0.86
C MET A 107 -1.87 -13.14 2.27
N GLY A 108 -2.42 -12.26 3.12
CA GLY A 108 -1.95 -12.07 4.50
C GLY A 108 -2.08 -13.32 5.36
N ARG A 109 -3.11 -14.16 5.12
CA ARG A 109 -3.25 -15.46 5.80
C ARG A 109 -2.22 -16.51 5.38
N CYS A 110 -1.60 -16.33 4.21
CA CYS A 110 -0.54 -17.19 3.69
C CYS A 110 0.86 -16.66 4.03
N SER A 111 0.96 -15.46 4.60
CA SER A 111 2.22 -14.83 4.95
C SER A 111 2.49 -14.92 6.45
N ASP A 112 3.77 -14.99 6.78
CA ASP A 112 4.24 -14.99 8.17
C ASP A 112 4.21 -13.58 8.77
N ILE A 113 4.46 -12.56 7.94
CA ILE A 113 4.49 -11.15 8.31
C ILE A 113 3.76 -10.35 7.24
N VAL A 114 2.89 -9.43 7.68
CA VAL A 114 2.31 -8.39 6.82
C VAL A 114 2.91 -7.04 7.21
N VAL A 115 3.45 -6.33 6.23
CA VAL A 115 4.03 -5.00 6.37
C VAL A 115 3.08 -3.98 5.72
N LEU A 116 2.48 -3.15 6.57
CA LEU A 116 1.64 -2.02 6.17
C LEU A 116 2.35 -0.72 6.54
N GLY A 117 2.31 0.26 5.64
CA GLY A 117 2.77 1.60 5.93
C GLY A 117 1.87 2.24 6.98
N ARG A 118 2.45 2.91 7.97
CA ARG A 118 1.64 3.71 8.91
C ARG A 118 1.04 4.91 8.17
N PRO A 119 -0.17 5.38 8.53
CA PRO A 119 -0.73 6.61 7.97
C PRO A 119 0.24 7.79 8.19
N GLY A 120 0.85 8.24 7.10
CA GLY A 120 1.67 9.45 7.00
C GLY A 120 0.82 10.62 6.50
N ALA A 121 1.40 11.52 5.72
CA ALA A 121 0.65 12.64 5.12
C ALA A 121 -0.38 12.17 4.07
N ASP A 122 -0.24 10.94 3.56
CA ASP A 122 -1.16 10.38 2.58
C ASP A 122 -2.53 10.06 3.21
N PRO A 123 -3.64 10.65 2.72
CA PRO A 123 -4.98 10.30 3.17
C PRO A 123 -5.46 8.92 2.69
N GLU A 124 -4.78 8.32 1.70
CA GLU A 124 -5.18 7.08 1.04
C GLU A 124 -4.50 5.81 1.59
N ASN A 125 -4.04 5.86 2.84
CA ASN A 125 -3.37 4.73 3.47
C ASN A 125 -4.36 3.64 3.91
N VAL A 126 -3.97 2.37 3.77
CA VAL A 126 -4.79 1.18 4.08
C VAL A 126 -4.90 0.89 5.58
N ALA A 127 -4.07 1.51 6.42
CA ALA A 127 -4.08 1.19 7.83
C ALA A 127 -5.43 1.57 8.48
N PRO A 128 -5.86 0.81 9.50
CA PRO A 128 -7.13 1.07 10.18
C PRO A 128 -7.20 2.49 10.75
N ALA A 129 -8.39 3.09 10.78
CA ALA A 129 -8.63 4.40 11.38
C ALA A 129 -8.25 4.48 12.89
N THR A 130 -8.14 3.34 13.57
CA THR A 130 -7.66 3.25 14.96
C THR A 130 -6.15 3.48 15.09
N VAL A 131 -5.40 3.47 13.98
CA VAL A 131 -3.97 3.81 13.94
C VAL A 131 -3.82 5.30 13.71
N ALA A 132 -3.52 6.05 14.78
CA ALA A 132 -3.30 7.49 14.68
C ALA A 132 -2.14 7.82 13.73
N ARG A 133 -2.38 8.81 12.85
CA ARG A 133 -1.39 9.44 11.96
C ARG A 133 -0.22 9.96 12.80
N SER A 134 1.02 9.68 12.39
CA SER A 134 2.20 10.23 13.07
C SER A 134 2.32 11.72 12.75
N THR A 135 1.84 12.60 13.63
CA THR A 135 2.03 14.05 13.53
C THR A 135 3.43 14.44 14.01
N SER A 136 4.48 14.04 13.29
CA SER A 136 5.83 14.57 13.54
C SER A 136 5.99 15.89 12.79
N ALA A 137 5.30 16.93 13.23
CA ALA A 137 5.82 18.28 13.04
C ALA A 137 6.95 18.45 14.06
N PRO A 138 8.14 18.96 13.68
CA PRO A 138 9.11 19.36 14.69
C PRO A 138 8.46 20.42 15.58
N ALA A 139 8.58 20.24 16.90
CA ALA A 139 8.17 21.29 17.84
C ALA A 139 8.90 22.59 17.46
N PRO A 140 8.21 23.75 17.43
CA PRO A 140 8.89 25.01 17.18
C PRO A 140 9.95 25.19 18.27
N SER A 141 11.20 25.36 17.82
CA SER A 141 12.37 25.70 18.64
C SER A 141 12.18 27.02 19.36
#